data_AF-A0A2V8NIM8-F1
#
_entry.id   AF-A0A2V8NIM8-F1
#
_cell.length_a   1.000
_cell.length_b   1.000
_cell.length_c   1.000
_cell.angle_alpha   90.00
_cell.angle_beta   90.00
_cell.angle_gamma   90.00
#
_symmetry.space_group_name_H-M   'P 1'
#
loop_
_entity.id
_entity.type
_entity.pdbx_description
1 polymer ?
#
loop_
_entity_poly.entity_id
_entity_poly.type
_entity_poly.pdbx_seq_one_letter_code
_entity_poly.pdbx_strand_id
1 'polypeptide(L)'
;MFIVDEMEIFSRVRRERRERTQMLILSFCILSLFMFSACTSSPVVETVTTDAGRESALPPGAKPLAVETNLPPPDPDIETAGDRIAEAITYLNTRRRDRREVALRALNRAETSINHALRSNSHDENVRNALHAALKDLDTAERAVQHNAPEAVKQLASINKNLDKISP
;
A
#
# COMPACT_ATOMS: atom_id res chain seq x y z
N MET A 1 -42.31 39.01 38.87
CA MET A 1 -42.10 37.62 39.33
C MET A 1 -42.17 36.66 38.13
N PHE A 2 -41.34 36.89 37.11
CA PHE A 2 -41.31 36.07 35.87
C PHE A 2 -39.87 35.74 35.42
N ILE A 3 -38.86 36.41 35.96
CA ILE A 3 -37.45 36.25 35.57
C ILE A 3 -36.78 35.08 36.32
N VAL A 4 -37.30 34.70 37.49
CA VAL A 4 -36.72 33.62 38.32
C VAL A 4 -37.00 32.23 37.72
N ASP A 5 -38.13 32.07 37.03
CA ASP A 5 -38.59 30.78 36.48
C ASP A 5 -37.74 30.34 35.26
N GLU A 6 -37.38 31.26 34.37
CA GLU A 6 -36.56 30.94 33.19
C GLU A 6 -35.13 30.51 33.55
N MET A 7 -34.56 31.05 34.64
CA MET A 7 -33.23 30.68 35.11
C MET A 7 -33.17 29.24 35.66
N GLU A 8 -34.24 28.78 36.32
CA GLU A 8 -34.32 27.40 36.80
C GLU A 8 -34.47 26.40 35.64
N ILE A 9 -35.26 26.74 34.62
CA ILE A 9 -35.45 25.87 33.45
C ILE A 9 -34.13 25.74 32.67
N PHE A 10 -33.41 26.83 32.47
CA PHE A 10 -32.15 26.81 31.73
C PHE A 10 -31.04 26.02 32.46
N SER A 11 -31.02 26.09 33.80
CA SER A 11 -30.06 25.33 34.61
C SER A 11 -30.37 23.82 34.61
N ARG A 12 -31.65 23.42 34.62
CA ARG A 12 -32.05 22.01 34.47
C ARG A 12 -31.64 21.43 33.12
N VAL A 13 -31.90 22.14 32.02
CA VAL A 13 -31.55 21.68 30.66
C VAL A 13 -30.03 21.54 30.48
N ARG A 14 -29.23 22.47 31.04
CA ARG A 14 -27.76 22.36 31.01
C ARG A 14 -27.23 21.20 31.84
N ARG A 15 -27.86 20.90 32.98
CA ARG A 15 -27.48 19.78 33.85
C ARG A 15 -27.73 18.43 33.18
N GLU A 16 -28.90 18.29 32.55
CA GLU A 16 -29.29 17.07 31.85
C GLU A 16 -28.41 16.79 30.61
N ARG A 17 -28.03 17.83 29.86
CA ARG A 17 -27.06 17.69 28.76
C ARG A 17 -25.68 17.27 29.25
N ARG A 18 -25.23 17.81 30.39
CA ARG A 18 -23.92 17.49 31.00
C ARG A 18 -23.88 16.04 31.48
N GLU A 19 -24.94 15.56 32.13
CA GLU A 19 -25.06 14.17 32.60
C GLU A 19 -25.07 13.18 31.43
N ARG A 20 -25.80 13.48 30.35
CA ARG A 20 -25.80 12.66 29.12
C ARG A 20 -24.41 12.60 28.47
N THR A 21 -23.69 13.72 28.38
CA THR A 21 -22.31 13.71 27.87
C THR A 21 -21.34 12.95 28.77
N GLN A 22 -21.51 13.02 30.10
CA GLN A 22 -20.68 12.28 31.04
C GLN A 22 -20.93 10.76 30.97
N MET A 23 -22.19 10.33 30.82
CA MET A 23 -22.52 8.92 30.62
C MET A 23 -21.98 8.37 29.29
N LEU A 24 -22.01 9.16 28.21
CA LEU A 24 -21.41 8.77 26.93
C LEU A 24 -19.88 8.63 27.02
N ILE A 25 -19.21 9.55 27.71
CA ILE A 25 -17.75 9.48 27.90
C ILE A 25 -17.36 8.26 28.74
N LEU A 26 -18.06 8.01 29.85
CA LEU A 26 -17.82 6.83 30.70
C LEU A 26 -18.07 5.52 29.94
N SER A 27 -19.14 5.45 29.14
CA SER A 27 -19.42 4.29 28.29
C SER A 27 -18.31 4.05 27.26
N PHE A 28 -17.80 5.11 26.62
CA PHE A 28 -16.70 5.00 25.66
C PHE A 28 -15.39 4.55 26.32
N CYS A 29 -15.07 5.06 27.52
CA CYS A 29 -13.88 4.64 28.26
C CYS A 29 -13.94 3.15 28.65
N ILE A 30 -15.08 2.66 29.15
CA ILE A 30 -15.25 1.24 29.50
C ILE A 30 -15.12 0.35 28.26
N LEU A 31 -15.72 0.75 27.12
CA LEU A 31 -15.60 0.00 25.87
C LEU A 31 -14.16 -0.09 25.35
N SER A 32 -13.38 0.98 25.50
CA SER A 32 -11.96 1.00 25.09
C SER A 32 -11.08 0.07 25.92
N LEU A 33 -11.38 -0.10 27.21
CA LEU A 33 -10.64 -1.01 28.10
C LEU A 33 -10.90 -2.49 27.75
N PHE A 34 -12.11 -2.85 27.33
CA PHE A 34 -12.43 -4.23 26.90
C PHE A 34 -11.74 -4.62 25.59
N MET A 35 -11.52 -3.68 24.67
CA MET A 35 -10.83 -3.97 23.40
C MET A 35 -9.33 -4.22 23.57
N PHE A 36 -8.68 -3.67 24.60
CA PHE A 36 -7.26 -3.89 24.85
C PHE A 36 -6.95 -5.29 25.39
N SER A 37 -7.89 -5.93 26.09
CA SER A 37 -7.69 -7.26 26.67
C SER A 37 -7.85 -8.41 25.65
N ALA A 38 -8.36 -8.14 24.45
CA ALA A 38 -8.55 -9.16 23.41
C ALA A 38 -7.32 -9.35 22.49
N CYS A 39 -6.24 -8.58 22.68
CA CYS A 39 -5.03 -8.65 21.87
C CYS A 39 -3.86 -9.37 22.59
N THR A 40 -4.13 -10.38 23.40
CA THR A 40 -3.06 -11.28 23.87
C THR A 40 -2.90 -12.41 22.84
N SER A 41 -2.01 -12.19 21.87
CA SER A 41 -1.62 -13.24 20.93
C SER A 41 -0.72 -14.22 21.68
N SER A 42 -1.25 -15.40 22.00
CA SER A 42 -0.42 -16.54 22.41
C SER A 42 0.55 -16.85 21.25
N PRO A 43 1.87 -16.97 21.50
CA PRO A 43 2.77 -17.50 20.49
C PRO A 43 2.37 -18.95 20.25
N VAL A 44 1.98 -19.26 19.02
CA VAL A 44 1.82 -20.63 18.56
C VAL A 44 3.22 -21.25 18.55
N VAL A 45 3.50 -22.09 19.53
CA VAL A 45 4.71 -22.93 19.51
C VAL A 45 4.41 -24.06 18.56
N GLU A 46 4.81 -23.91 17.30
CA GLU A 46 4.79 -25.00 16.33
C GLU A 46 5.87 -26.02 16.72
N THR A 47 5.45 -27.13 17.33
CA THR A 47 6.30 -28.32 17.44
C THR A 47 6.38 -28.96 16.06
N VAL A 48 7.43 -28.60 15.32
CA VAL A 48 7.79 -29.28 14.07
C VAL A 48 8.31 -30.67 14.44
N THR A 49 7.46 -31.68 14.37
CA THR A 49 7.90 -33.08 14.35
C THR A 49 8.52 -33.34 12.99
N THR A 50 9.82 -33.07 12.84
CA THR A 50 10.58 -33.57 11.70
C THR A 50 10.61 -35.10 11.80
N ASP A 51 9.82 -35.77 10.96
CA ASP A 51 9.97 -37.19 10.70
C ASP A 51 11.39 -37.42 10.16
N ALA A 52 12.26 -37.97 11.01
CA ALA A 52 13.62 -38.35 10.66
C ALA A 52 13.68 -39.48 9.61
N GLY A 53 12.53 -40.01 9.17
CA GLY A 53 12.41 -41.05 8.16
C GLY A 53 12.28 -40.56 6.70
N ARG A 54 12.21 -39.25 6.45
CA ARG A 54 12.26 -38.69 5.08
C ARG A 54 13.58 -37.97 4.84
N GLU A 55 14.65 -38.75 4.87
CA GLU A 55 15.83 -38.41 4.08
C GLU A 55 15.40 -38.13 2.64
N SER A 56 15.65 -36.89 2.20
CA SER A 56 15.91 -36.49 0.82
C SER A 56 15.33 -37.40 -0.26
N ALA A 57 14.12 -37.06 -0.73
CA ALA A 57 13.66 -37.49 -2.06
C ALA A 57 14.41 -36.72 -3.19
N LEU A 58 15.73 -36.58 -3.09
CA LEU A 58 16.60 -36.32 -4.22
C LEU A 58 17.10 -37.69 -4.67
N PRO A 59 16.68 -38.20 -5.84
CA PRO A 59 17.17 -39.49 -6.32
C PRO A 59 18.70 -39.43 -6.42
N PRO A 60 19.42 -40.48 -5.97
CA PRO A 60 20.87 -40.52 -6.05
C PRO A 60 21.29 -40.39 -7.52
N GLY A 61 21.92 -39.25 -7.86
CA GLY A 61 22.28 -38.89 -9.24
C GLY A 61 21.60 -37.62 -9.78
N ALA A 62 20.67 -37.02 -9.04
CA ALA A 62 20.15 -35.69 -9.38
C ALA A 62 21.25 -34.63 -9.23
N LYS A 63 21.89 -34.28 -10.35
CA LYS A 63 22.71 -33.07 -10.43
C LYS A 63 21.75 -31.88 -10.35
N PRO A 64 21.98 -30.89 -9.46
CA PRO A 64 21.25 -29.65 -9.54
C PRO A 64 21.50 -29.07 -10.93
N LEU A 65 20.46 -29.01 -11.76
CA LEU A 65 20.46 -28.19 -12.95
C LEU A 65 20.46 -26.75 -12.43
N ALA A 66 21.66 -26.22 -12.16
CA ALA A 66 21.88 -24.79 -12.15
C ALA A 66 21.61 -24.34 -13.58
N VAL A 67 20.34 -24.08 -13.87
CA VAL A 67 19.94 -23.37 -15.08
C VAL A 67 20.53 -21.98 -14.89
N GLU A 68 21.73 -21.76 -15.42
CA GLU A 68 22.22 -20.40 -15.68
C GLU A 68 21.16 -19.77 -16.58
N THR A 69 20.28 -18.98 -15.97
CA THR A 69 19.42 -18.08 -16.71
C THR A 69 20.35 -17.08 -17.39
N ASN A 70 20.60 -17.29 -18.68
CA ASN A 70 21.28 -16.34 -19.58
C ASN A 70 20.42 -15.09 -19.83
N LEU A 71 19.61 -14.68 -18.86
CA LEU A 71 18.89 -13.42 -18.92
C LEU A 71 19.87 -12.32 -18.50
N PRO A 72 19.92 -11.19 -19.23
CA PRO A 72 20.64 -10.03 -18.75
C PRO A 72 20.07 -9.66 -17.36
N PRO A 73 20.91 -9.16 -16.44
CA PRO A 73 20.42 -8.72 -15.15
C PRO A 73 19.38 -7.60 -15.37
N PRO A 74 18.23 -7.65 -14.69
CA PRO A 74 17.20 -6.63 -14.83
C PRO A 74 17.76 -5.26 -14.43
N ASP A 75 17.27 -4.20 -15.09
CA ASP A 75 17.67 -2.84 -14.73
C ASP A 75 17.05 -2.48 -13.38
N PRO A 76 17.85 -2.19 -12.34
CA PRO A 76 17.35 -1.97 -10.99
C PRO A 76 16.47 -0.72 -10.88
N ASP A 77 16.69 0.28 -11.74
CA ASP A 77 15.87 1.50 -11.77
C ASP A 77 14.50 1.21 -12.43
N ILE A 78 14.45 0.33 -13.44
CA ILE A 78 13.17 -0.12 -14.04
C ILE A 78 12.37 -0.96 -13.04
N GLU A 79 13.02 -1.89 -12.34
CA GLU A 79 12.40 -2.71 -11.29
C GLU A 79 11.85 -1.81 -10.17
N THR A 80 12.68 -0.87 -9.69
CA THR A 80 12.25 0.10 -8.67
C THR A 80 11.06 0.93 -9.14
N ALA A 81 11.01 1.33 -10.41
CA ALA A 81 9.87 2.05 -10.95
C ALA A 81 8.58 1.21 -10.91
N GLY A 82 8.66 -0.07 -11.28
CA GLY A 82 7.55 -1.02 -11.19
C GLY A 82 7.05 -1.18 -9.75
N ASP A 83 7.95 -1.39 -8.79
CA ASP A 83 7.62 -1.50 -7.37
C ASP A 83 6.88 -0.27 -6.84
N ARG A 84 7.31 0.93 -7.24
CA ARG A 84 6.66 2.19 -6.84
C ARG A 84 5.28 2.36 -7.47
N ILE A 85 5.08 1.87 -8.70
CA ILE A 85 3.75 1.85 -9.34
C ILE A 85 2.83 0.85 -8.63
N ALA A 86 3.33 -0.35 -8.30
CA ALA A 86 2.59 -1.35 -7.52
C ALA A 86 2.23 -0.84 -6.10
N GLU A 87 3.15 -0.11 -5.46
CA GLU A 87 2.92 0.58 -4.20
C GLU A 87 1.77 1.61 -4.34
N ALA A 88 1.79 2.44 -5.39
CA ALA A 88 0.74 3.41 -5.66
C ALA A 88 -0.64 2.75 -5.86
N ILE A 89 -0.71 1.67 -6.65
CA ILE A 89 -1.93 0.87 -6.87
C ILE A 89 -2.46 0.35 -5.53
N THR A 90 -1.57 -0.21 -4.70
CA THR A 90 -1.92 -0.73 -3.38
C THR A 90 -2.57 0.34 -2.52
N TYR A 91 -1.97 1.55 -2.45
CA TYR A 91 -2.56 2.65 -1.69
C TYR A 91 -3.92 3.08 -2.21
N LEU A 92 -4.09 3.24 -3.53
CA LEU A 92 -5.35 3.65 -4.14
C LEU A 92 -6.52 2.68 -3.82
N ASN A 93 -6.21 1.38 -3.70
CA ASN A 93 -7.19 0.36 -3.32
C ASN A 93 -7.54 0.35 -1.83
N THR A 94 -6.78 1.04 -0.98
CA THR A 94 -7.10 1.15 0.46
C THR A 94 -8.23 2.14 0.73
N ARG A 95 -8.81 2.06 1.93
CA ARG A 95 -9.79 3.04 2.46
C ARG A 95 -9.16 4.18 3.26
N ARG A 96 -7.83 4.36 3.20
CA ARG A 96 -7.14 5.41 3.95
C ARG A 96 -7.50 6.80 3.42
N ARG A 97 -7.52 7.79 4.32
CA ARG A 97 -7.81 9.19 3.95
C ARG A 97 -6.69 9.84 3.13
N ASP A 98 -5.44 9.46 3.39
CA ASP A 98 -4.23 9.96 2.73
C ASP A 98 -3.83 9.15 1.48
N ARG A 99 -4.61 8.14 1.09
CA ARG A 99 -4.26 7.19 0.02
C ARG A 99 -3.79 7.85 -1.28
N ARG A 100 -4.45 8.94 -1.69
CA ARG A 100 -4.13 9.66 -2.93
C ARG A 100 -2.78 10.35 -2.83
N GLU A 101 -2.52 11.02 -1.71
CA GLU A 101 -1.26 11.73 -1.49
C GLU A 101 -0.08 10.76 -1.43
N VAL A 102 -0.26 9.62 -0.76
CA VAL A 102 0.78 8.59 -0.68
C VAL A 102 1.00 7.93 -2.06
N ALA A 103 -0.08 7.66 -2.80
CA ALA A 103 0.03 7.15 -4.17
C ALA A 103 0.79 8.13 -5.08
N LEU A 104 0.46 9.43 -5.06
CA LEU A 104 1.16 10.45 -5.84
C LEU A 104 2.65 10.54 -5.46
N ARG A 105 2.99 10.43 -4.18
CA ARG A 105 4.40 10.35 -3.74
C ARG A 105 5.12 9.12 -4.28
N ALA A 106 4.44 7.97 -4.33
CA ALA A 106 5.01 6.77 -4.93
C ALA A 106 5.19 6.93 -6.46
N LEU A 107 4.22 7.52 -7.17
CA LEU A 107 4.34 7.80 -8.60
C LEU A 107 5.49 8.76 -8.93
N ASN A 108 5.72 9.79 -8.12
CA ASN A 108 6.86 10.70 -8.27
C ASN A 108 8.21 9.97 -8.11
N ARG A 109 8.29 9.00 -7.19
CA ARG A 109 9.47 8.14 -7.05
C ARG A 109 9.65 7.23 -8.27
N ALA A 110 8.55 6.67 -8.80
CA ALA A 110 8.59 5.88 -10.03
C ALA A 110 9.11 6.71 -11.21
N GLU A 111 8.62 7.94 -11.38
CA GLU A 111 9.09 8.87 -12.40
C GLU A 111 10.59 9.16 -12.27
N THR A 112 11.07 9.36 -11.03
CA THR A 112 12.49 9.58 -10.75
C THR A 112 13.33 8.38 -11.19
N SER A 113 12.89 7.16 -10.85
CA SER A 113 13.56 5.91 -11.25
C SER A 113 13.54 5.71 -12.77
N ILE A 114 12.43 5.97 -13.46
CA ILE A 114 12.38 5.88 -14.93
C ILE A 114 13.34 6.89 -15.60
N ASN A 115 13.42 8.11 -15.06
CA ASN A 115 14.39 9.10 -15.55
C ASN A 115 15.85 8.68 -15.31
N HIS A 116 16.10 7.93 -14.23
CA HIS A 116 17.40 7.34 -13.95
C HIS A 116 17.72 6.22 -14.95
N ALA A 117 16.76 5.33 -15.20
CA ALA A 117 16.85 4.27 -16.21
C ALA A 117 17.06 4.81 -17.64
N LEU A 118 16.49 5.96 -17.98
CA LEU A 118 16.73 6.64 -19.26
C LEU A 118 18.19 7.09 -19.43
N ARG A 119 18.85 7.47 -18.33
CA ARG A 119 20.26 7.87 -18.33
C ARG A 119 21.18 6.66 -18.42
N SER A 120 20.87 5.59 -17.69
CA SER A 120 21.65 4.34 -17.73
C SER A 120 21.57 3.66 -19.10
N ASN A 121 20.38 3.63 -19.72
CA ASN A 121 20.12 2.98 -21.01
C ASN A 121 20.24 3.92 -22.21
N SER A 122 21.10 4.95 -22.13
CA SER A 122 21.23 5.99 -23.17
C SER A 122 21.57 5.48 -24.57
N HIS A 123 22.13 4.26 -24.68
CA HIS A 123 22.58 3.63 -25.93
C HIS A 123 21.55 2.70 -26.57
N ASP A 124 20.51 2.26 -25.85
CA ASP A 124 19.46 1.39 -26.38
C ASP A 124 18.22 2.23 -26.76
N GLU A 125 18.05 2.47 -28.05
CA GLU A 125 16.96 3.30 -28.56
C GLU A 125 15.57 2.69 -28.28
N ASN A 126 15.45 1.36 -28.31
CA ASN A 126 14.18 0.68 -28.08
C ASN A 126 13.75 0.81 -26.62
N VAL A 127 14.69 0.57 -25.70
CA VAL A 127 14.46 0.72 -24.25
C VAL A 127 14.12 2.18 -23.93
N ARG A 128 14.87 3.15 -24.46
CA ARG A 128 14.55 4.58 -24.23
C ARG A 128 13.19 4.97 -24.77
N ASN A 129 12.82 4.55 -25.98
CA ASN A 129 11.52 4.88 -26.55
C ASN A 129 10.38 4.31 -25.71
N ALA A 130 10.55 3.09 -25.19
CA ALA A 130 9.59 2.46 -24.28
C ALA A 130 9.52 3.19 -22.92
N LEU A 131 10.65 3.60 -22.34
CA LEU A 131 10.69 4.38 -21.11
C LEU A 131 10.09 5.78 -21.26
N HIS A 132 10.29 6.45 -22.40
CA HIS A 132 9.63 7.73 -22.71
C HIS A 132 8.11 7.57 -22.85
N ALA A 133 7.66 6.48 -23.49
CA ALA A 133 6.23 6.17 -23.54
C ALA A 133 5.67 5.92 -22.13
N ALA A 134 6.39 5.18 -21.29
CA ALA A 134 6.00 4.94 -19.91
C ALA A 134 5.89 6.24 -19.09
N LEU A 135 6.81 7.21 -19.25
CA LEU A 135 6.71 8.53 -18.61
C LEU A 135 5.44 9.29 -19.03
N LYS A 136 5.12 9.27 -20.33
CA LYS A 136 3.92 9.94 -20.85
C LYS A 136 2.64 9.31 -20.31
N ASP A 137 2.60 7.98 -20.24
CA ASP A 137 1.46 7.25 -19.68
C ASP A 137 1.36 7.49 -18.17
N LEU A 138 2.50 7.57 -17.46
CA LEU A 138 2.56 7.86 -16.03
C LEU A 138 2.03 9.25 -15.70
N ASP A 139 2.39 10.28 -16.48
CA ASP A 139 1.83 11.65 -16.36
C ASP A 139 0.30 11.65 -16.55
N THR A 140 -0.20 10.88 -17.52
CA THR A 140 -1.64 10.73 -17.74
C THR A 140 -2.32 10.05 -16.55
N ALA A 141 -1.72 8.97 -16.04
CA ALA A 141 -2.23 8.25 -14.87
C ALA A 141 -2.16 9.09 -13.59
N GLU A 142 -1.13 9.92 -13.41
CA GLU A 142 -1.00 10.82 -12.27
C GLU A 142 -2.15 11.83 -12.26
N ARG A 143 -2.47 12.47 -13.39
CA ARG A 143 -3.64 13.35 -13.52
C ARG A 143 -4.94 12.60 -13.19
N ALA A 144 -5.08 11.36 -13.65
CA ALA A 144 -6.22 10.52 -13.33
C ALA A 144 -6.34 10.27 -11.82
N VAL A 145 -5.23 10.01 -11.12
CA VAL A 145 -5.17 9.89 -9.65
C VAL A 145 -5.54 11.21 -8.97
N GLN A 146 -5.00 12.34 -9.43
CA GLN A 146 -5.29 13.67 -8.89
C GLN A 146 -6.80 13.96 -8.94
N HIS A 147 -7.45 13.64 -10.06
CA HIS A 147 -8.89 13.83 -10.29
C HIS A 147 -9.77 12.70 -9.74
N ASN A 148 -9.21 11.70 -9.05
CA ASN A 148 -9.94 10.54 -8.53
C ASN A 148 -10.76 9.81 -9.62
N ALA A 149 -10.19 9.69 -10.81
CA ALA A 149 -10.80 8.98 -11.92
C ALA A 149 -10.76 7.46 -11.66
N PRO A 150 -11.84 6.72 -11.97
CA PRO A 150 -11.94 5.28 -11.69
C PRO A 150 -10.93 4.45 -12.49
N GLU A 151 -10.52 4.92 -13.66
CA GLU A 151 -9.60 4.21 -14.54
C GLU A 151 -8.12 4.32 -14.11
N ALA A 152 -7.80 5.16 -13.13
CA ALA A 152 -6.41 5.42 -12.72
C ALA A 152 -5.66 4.13 -12.34
N VAL A 153 -6.30 3.25 -11.55
CA VAL A 153 -5.70 1.97 -11.13
C VAL A 153 -5.42 1.06 -12.34
N LYS A 154 -6.34 1.02 -13.30
CA LYS A 154 -6.19 0.21 -14.51
C LYS A 154 -5.07 0.75 -15.42
N GLN A 155 -4.96 2.06 -15.54
CA GLN A 155 -3.87 2.71 -16.28
C GLN A 155 -2.51 2.39 -15.64
N LEU A 156 -2.38 2.54 -14.32
CA LEU A 156 -1.17 2.19 -13.58
C LEU A 156 -0.78 0.71 -13.76
N ALA A 157 -1.76 -0.20 -13.68
CA ALA A 157 -1.50 -1.62 -13.92
C ALA A 157 -1.00 -1.93 -15.34
N SER A 158 -1.52 -1.20 -16.34
CA SER A 158 -1.04 -1.32 -17.72
C SER A 158 0.40 -0.82 -17.87
N ILE A 159 0.75 0.28 -17.21
CA ILE A 159 2.11 0.83 -17.22
C ILE A 159 3.07 -0.16 -16.58
N ASN A 160 2.73 -0.72 -15.41
CA ASN A 160 3.56 -1.71 -14.74
C ASN A 160 3.88 -2.90 -15.65
N LYS A 161 2.84 -3.48 -16.27
CA LYS A 161 3.00 -4.58 -17.22
C LYS A 161 3.85 -4.21 -18.45
N ASN A 162 3.85 -2.94 -18.86
CA ASN A 162 4.69 -2.50 -19.96
C ASN A 162 6.15 -2.34 -19.53
N LEU A 163 6.41 -1.89 -18.30
CA LEU A 163 7.77 -1.85 -17.73
C LEU A 163 8.37 -3.26 -17.58
N ASP A 164 7.57 -4.24 -17.12
CA ASP A 164 8.00 -5.65 -16.99
C ASP A 164 8.47 -6.26 -18.33
N LYS A 165 7.98 -5.75 -19.47
CA LYS A 165 8.41 -6.22 -20.80
C LYS A 165 9.74 -5.62 -21.25
N ILE A 166 10.13 -4.49 -20.67
CA ILE A 166 11.37 -3.77 -21.00
C ILE A 166 12.54 -4.41 -20.25
N SER A 167 12.30 -4.88 -19.02
CA SER A 167 13.29 -5.53 -18.15
C SER A 167 12.74 -6.89 -17.65
N PRO A 168 12.78 -7.95 -18.48
CA PRO A 168 12.24 -9.28 -18.15
C PRO A 168 13.10 -10.08 -17.16
#